data_AF-A0A429XI93-F1
#
_entry.id   AF-A0A429XI93-F1
#
_cell.length_a   1.000
_cell.length_b   1.000
_cell.length_c   1.000
_cell.angle_alpha   90.00
_cell.angle_beta   90.00
_cell.angle_gamma   90.00
#
_symmetry.space_group_name_H-M   'P 1'
#
loop_
_entity.id
_entity.type
_entity.pdbx_description
1 polymer ?
#
loop_
_entity_poly.entity_id
_entity_poly.type
_entity_poly.pdbx_seq_one_letter_code
_entity_poly.pdbx_strand_id
1 'polypeptide(L)' 'MTGRVGELLIILLIVFVLFGAGKLPKVMSELGKGLRSFRKGMDEKNKDTDNKQE' A
#
# COMPACT_ATOMS: atom_id res chain seq x y z
N MET A 1 10.03 3.77 26.65
CA MET A 1 9.66 3.15 25.35
C MET A 1 8.41 3.75 24.71
N THR A 2 7.53 4.41 25.47
CA THR A 2 6.24 4.93 24.97
C THR A 2 6.32 6.26 24.17
N GLY A 3 7.40 7.04 24.33
CA GLY A 3 7.52 8.37 23.71
C GLY A 3 7.52 8.39 22.18
N ARG A 4 8.15 7.39 21.53
CA ARG A 4 8.26 7.35 20.06
C ARG A 4 6.94 7.10 19.34
N VAL A 5 6.04 6.33 19.96
CA VAL A 5 4.72 6.02 19.38
C VAL A 5 3.81 7.27 19.42
N GLY A 6 3.95 8.10 20.47
CA GLY A 6 3.21 9.37 20.60
C GLY A 6 3.58 10.39 19.53
N GLU A 7 4.88 10.57 19.25
CA GLU A 7 5.34 11.47 18.18
C GLU A 7 4.83 11.04 16.80
N LEU A 8 4.88 9.74 16.50
CA LEU A 8 4.36 9.21 15.24
C LEU A 8 2.85 9.42 15.11
N LEU A 9 2.08 9.28 16.19
CA LEU A 9 0.65 9.55 16.19
C LEU A 9 0.34 11.04 15.97
N ILE A 10 1.11 11.96 16.54
CA ILE A 10 0.94 13.40 16.32
C ILE A 10 1.23 13.76 14.86
N ILE A 11 2.31 13.22 14.28
CA ILE A 11 2.65 13.44 12.87
C ILE A 11 1.53 12.89 11.98
N LEU A 12 1.04 11.69 12.27
CA LEU A 12 -0.08 11.09 11.54
C LEU A 12 -1.34 11.95 11.61
N LEU A 13 -1.65 12.53 12.78
CA LEU A 13 -2.80 13.41 12.96
C LEU A 13 -2.70 14.68 12.11
N ILE A 14 -1.52 15.32 12.07
CA ILE A 14 -1.27 16.51 11.24
C ILE A 14 -1.48 16.18 9.77
N VAL A 15 -0.89 15.09 9.30
CA VAL A 15 -1.08 14.58 7.93
C VAL A 15 -2.57 14.32 7.68
N PHE A 16 -3.27 13.68 8.61
CA PHE A 16 -4.69 13.38 8.48
C PHE A 16 -5.56 14.64 8.36
N VAL A 17 -5.22 15.73 9.05
CA VAL A 17 -5.92 17.02 8.92
C VAL A 17 -5.65 17.68 7.57
N LEU A 18 -4.40 17.65 7.08
CA LEU A 18 -4.03 18.22 5.78
C LEU A 18 -4.68 17.50 4.60
N PHE A 19 -4.68 16.16 4.63
CA PHE A 19 -5.26 15.35 3.57
C PHE A 19 -6.77 15.16 3.75
N GLY A 20 -7.27 15.13 4.99
CA GLY A 20 -8.65 14.88 5.35
C GLY A 20 -9.03 13.40 5.30
N ALA A 21 -10.07 13.03 6.06
CA ALA A 21 -10.55 11.65 6.21
C ALA A 21 -11.00 10.98 4.90
N GLY A 22 -11.37 11.75 3.88
CA GLY A 22 -11.83 11.23 2.59
C GLY A 22 -10.73 11.03 1.54
N LYS A 23 -9.66 11.83 1.55
CA LYS A 23 -8.60 11.71 0.53
C LYS A 23 -7.65 10.57 0.82
N LEU A 24 -7.33 10.32 2.09
CA LEU A 24 -6.41 9.24 2.48
C LEU A 24 -6.90 7.86 2.03
N PRO A 25 -8.17 7.45 2.26
CA PRO A 25 -8.68 6.17 1.79
C PRO A 25 -8.77 6.08 0.26
N LYS A 26 -9.06 7.20 -0.42
CA LYS A 26 -9.14 7.26 -1.88
C LYS A 26 -7.77 7.01 -2.52
N VAL A 27 -6.74 7.69 -2.04
CA VAL A 27 -5.35 7.49 -2.50
C VAL A 27 -4.87 6.07 -2.19
N MET A 28 -5.16 5.56 -1.00
CA MET A 28 -4.81 4.18 -0.64
C MET A 28 -5.55 3.14 -1.49
N SER A 29 -6.81 3.40 -1.88
CA SER A 29 -7.57 2.53 -2.78
C SER A 29 -6.95 2.48 -4.18
N GLU A 30 -6.54 3.62 -4.73
CA GLU A 30 -5.90 3.71 -6.04
C GLU A 30 -4.50 3.06 -6.03
N LEU A 31 -3.69 3.35 -5.01
CA LEU A 31 -2.39 2.68 -4.80
C LEU A 31 -2.54 1.17 -4.58
N GLY A 32 -3.53 0.76 -3.80
CA GLY A 32 -3.82 -0.65 -3.52
C GLY A 32 -4.22 -1.43 -4.77
N LYS A 33 -5.01 -0.81 -5.65
CA LYS A 33 -5.34 -1.39 -6.97
C LYS A 33 -4.09 -1.54 -7.83
N GLY A 34 -3.25 -0.51 -7.91
CA GLY A 34 -1.98 -0.56 -8.65
C GLY A 34 -1.04 -1.65 -8.14
N LEU A 35 -0.85 -1.73 -6.82
CA LEU A 35 -0.01 -2.75 -6.19
C LEU A 35 -0.56 -4.17 -6.40
N ARG A 36 -1.90 -4.33 -6.39
CA ARG A 36 -2.54 -5.63 -6.65
C ARG A 36 -2.38 -6.07 -8.10
N SER A 37 -2.50 -5.17 -9.07
CA SER A 37 -2.25 -5.46 -10.48
C SER A 37 -0.77 -5.77 -10.74
N PHE A 38 0.14 -5.02 -10.12
CA PHE A 38 1.58 -5.27 -10.20
C PHE A 38 1.93 -6.66 -9.65
N ARG A 39 1.39 -7.00 -8.48
CA ARG A 39 1.62 -8.31 -7.85
C ARG A 39 1.05 -9.47 -8.67
N LYS A 40 -0.13 -9.29 -9.28
CA LYS A 40 -0.71 -10.29 -10.20
C LYS A 40 0.17 -10.50 -11.43
N GLY A 41 0.60 -9.43 -12.11
CA GLY A 41 1.47 -9.55 -13.28
C GLY A 41 2.82 -10.19 -12.97
N MET A 42 3.36 -9.97 -11.77
CA MET A 42 4.59 -10.63 -11.32
C MET A 42 4.39 -12.12 -10.98
N ASP A 43 3.24 -12.50 -10.41
CA ASP A 43 2.87 -13.89 -10.13
C ASP A 43 2.63 -14.69 -11.41
N GLU A 44 1.94 -14.08 -12.39
CA GLU A 44 1.67 -14.65 -13.71
C GLU A 44 2.97 -14.91 -14.49
N LYS A 45 3.93 -13.97 -14.43
CA LYS A 45 5.27 -14.15 -15.02
C LYS A 45 6.06 -15.30 -14.40
N ASN A 46 5.89 -15.54 -13.09
CA ASN A 46 6.52 -16.68 -12.42
C ASN A 46 5.85 -18.01 -12.80
N LYS A 47 4.53 -18.03 -12.98
CA LYS A 47 3.79 -19.23 -13.41
C LYS A 47 4.07 -19.63 -14.86
N ASP A 48 4.25 -18.67 -15.77
CA ASP A 48 4.66 -18.96 -17.15
C ASP A 48 6.08 -19.57 -17.25
N THR A 49 6.92 -19.33 -16.24
CA THR A 49 8.27 -19.91 -16.18
C THR A 49 8.28 -21.36 -15.67
N ASP A 50 7.21 -21.79 -14.99
CA ASP A 50 7.06 -23.14 -14.42
C ASP A 50 6.34 -24.12 -15.38
N ASN A 51 5.53 -23.61 -16.33
CA ASN A 51 4.74 -24.42 -17.27
C ASN A 51 5.41 -24.62 -18.66
N LYS A 52 6.73 -24.40 -18.77
CA LYS A 52 7.50 -24.64 -20.01
C LYS A 52 8.66 -25.64 -19.80
N GLN A 53 8.47 -26.57 -18.87
CA GLN A 53 9.32 -27.74 -18.67
C GLN A 53 8.44 -28.99 -18.50
N GLU A 54 7.63 -29.29 -19.52
CA GLU A 54 7.21 -30.65 -19.90
C GLU A 54 7.33 -30.79 -21.42
#